data_AF-A0A1C9ZP15-F1
#
_entry.id   AF-A0A1C9ZP15-F1
#
_cell.length_a   1.000
_cell.length_b   1.000
_cell.length_c   1.000
_cell.angle_alpha   90.00
_cell.angle_beta   90.00
_cell.angle_gamma   90.00
#
_symmetry.space_group_name_H-M   'P 1'
#
loop_
_entity.id
_entity.type
_entity.pdbx_description
1 polymer ?
#
loop_
_entity_poly.entity_id
_entity_poly.type
_entity_poly.pdbx_seq_one_letter_code
_entity_poly.pdbx_strand_id
1 'polypeptide(L)'
;QDGLEYKNPELGWMFGFLFVVSFLGLFSLVPLRKIMIVDFKLTYPSGTATAHLINSFHTPEGAKLAKKQVRELGKFFSFSFLWSFFQWFFTATDECGFQKFPTFGLKAFENKFYFDFSATYV
;
A
#
# COMPACT_ATOMS: atom_id res chain seq x y z
N GLN A 1 -33.50 -23.12 -8.59
CA GLN A 1 -34.07 -22.00 -9.37
C GLN A 1 -33.51 -20.77 -8.68
N ASP A 2 -32.32 -20.34 -9.06
CA ASP A 2 -31.60 -19.29 -8.35
C ASP A 2 -31.16 -18.28 -9.39
N GLY A 3 -32.12 -17.41 -9.75
CA GLY A 3 -31.88 -16.27 -10.61
C GLY A 3 -31.04 -15.26 -9.86
N LEU A 4 -29.73 -15.24 -10.12
CA LEU A 4 -28.92 -14.07 -9.87
C LEU A 4 -29.52 -12.94 -10.72
N GLU A 5 -30.32 -12.09 -10.09
CA GLU A 5 -30.96 -10.92 -10.69
C GLU A 5 -29.87 -9.90 -11.03
N TYR A 6 -29.12 -10.16 -12.09
CA TYR A 6 -28.24 -9.20 -12.71
C TYR A 6 -29.13 -8.16 -13.38
N LYS A 7 -29.22 -6.98 -12.76
CA LYS A 7 -29.91 -5.83 -13.33
C LYS A 7 -29.09 -5.34 -14.52
N ASN A 8 -29.60 -5.49 -15.74
CA ASN A 8 -29.01 -4.89 -16.94
C ASN A 8 -28.78 -3.39 -16.67
N PRO A 9 -27.54 -2.88 -16.67
CA PRO A 9 -27.29 -1.48 -16.45
C PRO A 9 -27.72 -0.71 -17.71
N GLU A 10 -29.00 -0.36 -17.80
CA GLU A 10 -29.48 0.56 -18.82
C GLU A 10 -28.71 1.88 -18.72
N LEU A 11 -28.34 2.46 -19.87
CA LEU A 11 -27.50 3.65 -19.97
C LEU A 11 -27.95 4.79 -19.02
N GLY A 12 -29.26 5.00 -18.88
CA GLY A 12 -29.82 6.02 -18.00
C GLY A 12 -29.47 5.80 -16.52
N TRP A 13 -29.42 4.55 -16.06
CA TRP A 13 -29.07 4.21 -14.68
C TRP A 13 -27.57 4.42 -14.42
N MET A 14 -26.72 4.13 -15.41
CA MET A 14 -25.28 4.42 -15.34
C MET A 14 -25.00 5.92 -15.28
N PHE A 15 -25.70 6.73 -16.08
CA PHE A 15 -25.55 8.20 -16.03
C PHE A 15 -26.02 8.77 -14.68
N GLY A 16 -27.16 8.32 -14.16
CA GLY A 16 -27.64 8.73 -12.83
C GLY A 16 -26.66 8.36 -11.72
N PHE A 17 -26.13 7.14 -11.75
CA PHE A 17 -25.14 6.68 -10.78
C PHE A 17 -23.84 7.50 -10.85
N LEU A 18 -23.28 7.70 -12.04
CA LEU A 18 -22.07 8.50 -12.25
C LEU A 18 -22.25 9.94 -11.77
N PHE A 19 -23.41 10.54 -12.03
CA PHE A 19 -23.73 11.89 -11.58
C PHE A 19 -23.76 11.98 -10.06
N VAL A 20 -24.50 11.09 -9.39
CA VAL A 20 -24.60 11.10 -7.92
C VAL A 20 -23.24 10.88 -7.25
N VAL A 21 -22.45 9.90 -7.72
CA VAL A 21 -21.12 9.61 -7.17
C VAL A 21 -20.17 10.79 -7.38
N SER A 22 -20.22 11.45 -8.54
CA SER A 22 -19.37 12.62 -8.84
C SER A 22 -19.69 13.81 -7.94
N PHE A 23 -20.98 14.09 -7.72
CA PHE A 23 -21.41 15.17 -6.82
C PHE A 23 -21.03 14.88 -5.37
N LEU A 24 -21.22 13.65 -4.91
CA LEU A 24 -20.87 13.24 -3.55
C LEU A 24 -19.34 13.30 -3.34
N GLY A 25 -18.54 12.95 -4.36
CA GLY A 25 -17.08 13.12 -4.38
C GLY A 25 -16.66 14.60 -4.27
N LEU A 26 -17.28 15.48 -5.06
CA LEU A 26 -17.00 16.93 -5.00
C LEU A 26 -17.39 17.54 -3.66
N PHE A 27 -18.54 17.16 -3.09
CA PHE A 27 -18.98 17.66 -1.79
C PHE A 27 -18.14 17.12 -0.63
N SER A 28 -17.65 15.87 -0.69
CA SER A 28 -16.82 15.29 0.37
C SER A 28 -15.42 15.92 0.47
N LEU A 29 -14.90 16.52 -0.61
CA LEU A 29 -13.63 17.25 -0.61
C LEU A 29 -13.63 18.48 0.32
N VAL A 30 -14.77 19.15 0.50
CA VAL A 30 -14.90 20.36 1.32
C VAL A 30 -14.72 20.07 2.82
N PRO A 31 -15.47 19.14 3.46
CA PRO A 31 -15.25 18.76 4.85
C PRO A 31 -13.91 18.04 5.04
N LEU A 32 -13.46 17.23 4.08
CA LEU A 32 -12.16 16.56 4.15
C LEU A 32 -11.00 17.58 4.23
N ARG A 33 -11.05 18.64 3.41
CA ARG A 33 -10.08 19.74 3.48
C ARG A 33 -10.12 20.41 4.86
N LYS A 34 -11.31 20.63 5.42
CA LYS A 34 -11.46 21.28 6.73
C LYS A 34 -10.87 20.44 7.85
N ILE A 35 -11.17 19.14 7.91
CA ILE A 35 -10.63 18.22 8.92
C ILE A 35 -9.10 18.09 8.77
N MET A 36 -8.59 17.96 7.54
CA MET A 36 -7.17 17.80 7.29
C MET A 36 -6.34 19.04 7.67
N ILE A 37 -6.87 20.25 7.41
CA ILE A 37 -6.19 21.52 7.74
C ILE A 37 -6.35 21.87 9.23
N VAL A 38 -7.57 21.79 9.76
CA VAL A 38 -7.92 22.31 11.08
C VAL A 38 -7.60 21.30 12.18
N ASP A 39 -8.03 20.04 12.01
CA ASP A 39 -7.94 19.04 13.08
C ASP A 39 -6.59 18.33 13.08
N PHE A 40 -6.10 17.94 11.90
CA PHE A 40 -4.82 17.21 11.80
C PHE A 40 -3.59 18.11 11.77
N LYS A 41 -3.74 19.44 11.58
CA LYS A 41 -2.64 20.41 11.42
C LYS A 41 -1.52 19.90 10.50
N LEU A 42 -1.86 19.06 9.53
CA LEU A 42 -0.91 18.62 8.53
C LEU A 42 -0.49 19.86 7.75
N THR A 43 0.80 19.95 7.41
CA THR A 43 1.32 20.99 6.53
C THR A 43 0.62 20.85 5.17
N TYR A 44 -0.54 21.48 5.04
CA TYR A 44 -1.33 21.50 3.81
C TYR A 44 -0.42 22.04 2.69
N PRO A 45 -0.45 21.51 1.46
CA PRO A 45 0.46 21.90 0.39
C PRO A 45 0.21 23.37 0.01
N SER A 46 0.86 24.25 0.77
CA SER A 46 0.96 25.69 0.61
C SER A 46 2.44 25.99 0.49
N GLY A 47 2.82 27.00 -0.29
CA GLY A 47 4.23 27.35 -0.48
C GLY A 47 4.98 27.53 0.84
N THR A 48 4.29 28.02 1.87
CA THR A 48 4.83 28.17 3.24
C THR A 48 5.09 26.84 3.94
N ALA A 49 4.24 25.84 3.74
CA ALA A 49 4.40 24.49 4.30
C ALA A 49 5.61 23.77 3.70
N THR A 50 5.74 23.83 2.37
CA THR A 50 6.89 23.29 1.65
C THR A 50 8.18 24.00 2.03
N ALA A 51 8.16 25.34 2.16
CA ALA A 51 9.30 26.12 2.62
C ALA A 51 9.71 25.77 4.06
N HIS A 52 8.74 25.62 4.98
CA HIS A 52 9.02 25.17 6.34
C HIS A 52 9.61 23.76 6.38
N LEU A 53 9.15 22.87 5.50
CA LEU A 53 9.67 21.51 5.38
C LEU A 53 11.11 21.50 4.83
N ILE A 54 11.41 22.30 3.81
CA ILE A 54 12.77 22.49 3.28
C ILE A 54 13.69 23.11 4.34
N ASN A 55 13.22 24.11 5.07
CA ASN A 55 13.96 24.72 6.16
C ASN A 55 14.20 23.71 7.30
N SER A 56 13.21 22.89 7.61
CA SER A 56 13.31 21.82 8.62
C SER A 56 14.41 20.82 8.25
N PHE A 57 14.59 20.50 6.96
CA PHE A 57 15.71 19.67 6.52
C PHE A 57 17.09 20.33 6.67
N HIS A 58 17.18 21.66 6.64
CA HIS A 58 18.44 22.40 6.80
C HIS A 58 18.77 22.75 8.26
N THR A 59 17.93 22.36 9.21
CA THR A 59 18.26 22.44 10.65
C THR A 59 19.15 21.27 11.07
N PRO A 60 20.06 21.45 12.06
CA PRO A 60 20.89 20.36 12.59
C PRO A 60 20.05 19.23 13.21
N GLU A 61 18.86 19.54 13.72
CA GLU A 61 17.91 18.55 14.24
C GLU A 61 17.26 17.73 13.11
N GLY A 62 16.84 18.38 12.02
CA GLY A 62 16.27 17.70 10.85
C GLY A 62 17.28 16.80 10.14
N ALA A 63 18.53 17.22 10.02
CA ALA A 63 19.61 16.38 9.47
C ALA A 63 19.83 15.10 10.32
N LYS A 64 19.71 15.20 11.65
CA LYS A 64 19.82 14.05 12.56
C LYS A 64 18.65 13.08 12.41
N LEU A 65 17.43 13.59 12.22
CA LEU A 65 16.23 12.78 11.97
C LEU A 65 16.30 12.09 10.60
N ALA A 66 16.67 12.82 9.54
CA ALA A 66 16.85 12.26 8.20
C ALA A 66 17.90 11.15 8.19
N LYS A 67 19.04 11.35 8.87
CA LYS A 67 20.09 10.31 8.99
C LYS A 67 19.59 9.05 9.69
N LYS A 68 18.73 9.19 10.71
CA LYS A 68 18.10 8.03 11.37
C LYS A 68 17.14 7.31 10.44
N GLN A 69 16.28 8.03 9.72
CA GLN A 69 15.34 7.45 8.75
C GLN A 69 16.07 6.70 7.63
N VAL A 70 17.10 7.31 7.03
CA VAL A 70 17.92 6.66 5.99
C VAL A 70 18.62 5.42 6.53
N ARG A 71 19.08 5.45 7.78
CA ARG A 71 19.71 4.28 8.41
C ARG A 71 18.72 3.13 8.60
N GLU A 72 17.52 3.40 9.13
CA GLU A 72 16.52 2.35 9.30
C GLU A 72 16.03 1.84 7.92
N LEU A 73 15.76 2.73 6.97
CA LEU A 73 15.40 2.36 5.60
C LEU A 73 16.48 1.49 4.94
N GLY A 74 17.76 1.86 5.09
CA GLY A 74 18.88 1.07 4.58
C GLY A 74 18.98 -0.33 5.20
N LYS A 75 18.68 -0.48 6.50
CA LYS A 75 18.66 -1.80 7.16
C LYS A 75 17.54 -2.68 6.62
N PHE A 76 16.31 -2.17 6.58
CA PHE A 76 15.16 -2.93 6.09
C PHE A 76 15.31 -3.23 4.60
N PHE A 77 15.77 -2.27 3.80
CA PHE A 77 16.08 -2.49 2.39
C PHE A 77 17.12 -3.59 2.21
N SER A 78 18.21 -3.58 2.98
CA SER A 78 19.25 -4.61 2.87
C SER A 78 18.72 -5.99 3.26
N PHE A 79 17.90 -6.06 4.32
CA PHE A 79 17.26 -7.32 4.73
C PHE A 79 16.30 -7.83 3.66
N SER A 80 15.39 -6.98 3.16
CA SER A 80 14.44 -7.34 2.10
C SER A 80 15.15 -7.71 0.81
N PHE A 81 16.19 -6.98 0.41
CA PHE A 81 16.99 -7.30 -0.77
C PHE A 81 17.71 -8.64 -0.64
N LEU A 82 18.37 -8.90 0.49
CA LEU A 82 19.04 -10.19 0.74
C LEU A 82 18.03 -11.34 0.82
N TRP A 83 16.86 -11.11 1.40
CA TRP A 83 15.78 -12.10 1.45
C TRP A 83 15.21 -12.41 0.08
N SER A 84 14.93 -11.38 -0.72
CA SER A 84 14.49 -11.55 -2.12
C SER A 84 15.57 -12.20 -2.98
N PHE A 85 16.85 -11.86 -2.78
CA PHE A 85 17.97 -12.51 -3.46
C PHE A 85 18.10 -13.98 -3.07
N PHE A 86 17.96 -14.30 -1.77
CA PHE A 86 17.95 -15.67 -1.26
C PHE A 86 16.78 -16.46 -1.86
N GLN A 87 15.57 -15.90 -1.85
CA GLN A 87 14.41 -16.53 -2.49
C GLN A 87 14.70 -16.78 -3.97
N TRP A 88 15.15 -15.78 -4.73
CA TRP A 88 15.50 -15.94 -6.14
C TRP A 88 16.58 -17.02 -6.38
N PHE A 89 17.66 -17.03 -5.59
CA PHE A 89 18.76 -17.99 -5.74
C PHE A 89 18.33 -19.45 -5.52
N PHE A 90 17.39 -19.68 -4.60
CA PHE A 90 16.86 -21.02 -4.29
C PHE A 90 15.56 -21.36 -5.05
N THR A 91 15.08 -20.47 -5.93
CA THR A 91 13.93 -20.76 -6.79
C THR A 91 14.41 -21.48 -8.05
N ALA A 92 14.10 -22.76 -8.18
CA ALA A 92 14.57 -23.60 -9.28
C ALA A 92 13.57 -23.71 -10.46
N THR A 93 12.29 -23.36 -10.25
CA THR A 93 11.17 -23.42 -11.24
C THR A 93 9.93 -22.69 -10.69
N ASP A 94 8.95 -22.31 -11.52
CA ASP A 94 7.69 -21.61 -11.14
C ASP A 94 6.87 -22.27 -10.00
N GLU A 95 7.13 -23.56 -9.75
CA GLU A 95 6.45 -24.39 -8.75
C GLU A 95 7.34 -24.73 -7.54
N CYS A 96 8.62 -24.35 -7.54
CA CYS A 96 9.62 -24.81 -6.57
C CYS A 96 10.43 -23.65 -5.98
N GLY A 97 10.23 -23.38 -4.68
CA GLY A 97 10.96 -22.38 -3.92
C GLY A 97 10.38 -22.19 -2.51
N PHE A 98 10.97 -21.31 -1.71
CA PHE A 98 10.50 -20.98 -0.36
C PHE A 98 9.10 -20.32 -0.32
N GLN A 99 8.54 -19.93 -1.47
CA GLN A 99 7.17 -19.43 -1.59
C GLN A 99 6.11 -20.55 -1.45
N LYS A 100 6.46 -21.81 -1.70
CA LYS A 100 5.56 -22.96 -1.57
C LYS A 100 6.22 -24.09 -0.79
N PHE A 101 6.69 -23.81 0.43
CA PHE A 101 7.42 -24.81 1.21
C PHE A 101 6.46 -25.84 1.85
N PRO A 102 6.61 -27.16 1.59
CA PRO A 102 5.69 -28.19 2.08
C PRO A 102 5.99 -28.55 3.56
N THR A 103 5.77 -27.61 4.48
CA THR A 103 5.97 -27.80 5.93
C THR A 103 5.09 -28.90 6.54
N PHE A 104 3.89 -29.11 5.99
CA PHE A 104 2.88 -30.04 6.54
C PHE A 104 2.77 -31.35 5.74
N GLY A 105 3.68 -31.59 4.78
CA GLY A 105 3.73 -32.80 3.96
C GLY A 105 2.98 -32.71 2.62
N LEU A 106 3.20 -33.70 1.76
CA LEU A 106 2.75 -33.69 0.34
C LEU A 106 1.22 -33.71 0.19
N LYS A 107 0.49 -34.42 1.06
CA LYS A 107 -0.99 -34.42 1.06
C LYS A 107 -1.60 -33.06 1.41
N ALA A 108 -0.93 -32.28 2.26
CA ALA A 108 -1.38 -30.93 2.61
C ALA A 108 -1.04 -29.93 1.49
N PHE A 109 0.11 -30.13 0.83
CA PHE A 109 0.51 -29.36 -0.34
C PHE A 109 -0.49 -29.49 -1.52
N GLU A 110 -0.98 -30.70 -1.80
CA GLU A 110 -2.03 -30.93 -2.81
C GLU A 110 -3.33 -30.16 -2.51
N ASN A 111 -3.65 -29.98 -1.22
CA ASN A 111 -4.79 -29.17 -0.77
C ASN A 111 -4.44 -27.67 -0.65
N LYS A 112 -3.35 -27.21 -1.27
CA LYS A 112 -2.83 -25.83 -1.22
C LYS A 112 -2.53 -25.31 0.19
N PHE A 113 -2.31 -26.22 1.15
CA PHE A 113 -1.93 -25.88 2.51
C PHE A 113 -0.40 -25.92 2.65
N TYR A 114 0.24 -24.80 2.33
CA TYR A 114 1.69 -24.61 2.42
C TYR A 114 1.99 -23.22 3.00
N PHE A 115 3.17 -23.05 3.60
CA PHE A 115 3.62 -21.73 4.04
C PHE A 115 4.28 -20.99 2.89
N ASP A 116 3.80 -19.78 2.63
CA ASP A 116 4.45 -18.81 1.76
C ASP A 116 5.35 -17.92 2.62
N PHE A 117 6.67 -18.06 2.45
CA PHE A 117 7.66 -17.22 3.11
C PHE A 117 7.92 -15.89 2.38
N SER A 118 7.05 -15.50 1.44
CA SER A 118 7.13 -14.21 0.77
C SER A 118 6.94 -13.06 1.74
N ALA A 119 7.90 -12.12 1.74
CA ALA A 119 7.85 -10.90 2.54
C ALA A 119 7.00 -9.80 1.86
N THR A 120 6.12 -10.13 0.90
CA THR A 120 5.32 -9.14 0.15
C THR A 120 4.41 -8.28 1.04
N TYR A 121 4.12 -8.75 2.26
CA TYR A 121 3.26 -8.08 3.23
C TYR A 121 4.00 -7.57 4.48
N VAL A 122 5.34 -7.51 4.44
CA VAL A 122 6.17 -6.92 5.51
C VAL A 122 6.76 -5.58 5.05
#